data_AF-A0A374BHT2-F1
#
_entry.id   AF-A0A374BHT2-F1
#
_cell.length_a   1.000
_cell.length_b   1.000
_cell.length_c   1.000
_cell.angle_alpha   90.00
_cell.angle_beta   90.00
_cell.angle_gamma   90.00
#
_symmetry.space_group_name_H-M   'P 1'
#
loop_
_entity.id
_entity.type
_entity.pdbx_description
1 polymer ?
#
loop_
_entity_poly.entity_id
_entity_poly.type
_entity_poly.pdbx_seq_one_letter_code
_entity_poly.pdbx_strand_id
1 'polypeptide(L)'
;MFLLYFDCFVCVKFYYTGLVKYIEQTTELTAKINKLQAELKKLTRSDDEDETIDQIEMLIDFFEKQSNPITEFDESTFEGIVEKIVVINQHELEFHLIGGLKFNEKIK
;
A
#
# COMPACT_ATOMS: atom_id res chain seq x y z
N MET A 1 -21.68 57.79 17.98
CA MET A 1 -20.40 57.06 17.99
C MET A 1 -20.46 55.74 18.77
N PHE A 2 -21.10 55.70 19.96
CA PHE A 2 -21.28 54.46 20.74
C PHE A 2 -22.06 53.33 20.02
N LEU A 3 -23.09 53.66 19.25
CA LEU A 3 -23.91 52.66 18.53
C LEU A 3 -23.11 51.93 17.44
N LEU A 4 -22.27 52.64 16.68
CA LEU A 4 -21.41 52.05 15.65
C LEU A 4 -20.38 51.07 16.23
N TYR A 5 -19.89 51.32 17.44
CA TYR A 5 -18.95 50.43 18.13
C TYR A 5 -19.64 49.15 18.63
N PHE A 6 -20.89 49.27 19.07
CA PHE A 6 -21.69 48.14 19.52
C PHE A 6 -22.06 47.21 18.36
N ASP A 7 -22.48 47.77 17.22
CA ASP A 7 -22.75 46.99 16.01
C ASP A 7 -21.49 46.27 15.49
N CYS A 8 -20.33 46.94 15.52
CA CYS A 8 -19.06 46.35 15.10
C CYS A 8 -18.66 45.17 16.02
N PHE A 9 -18.80 45.31 17.34
CA PHE A 9 -18.48 44.25 18.29
C PHE A 9 -19.42 43.04 18.14
N VAL A 10 -20.71 43.27 17.92
CA VAL A 10 -21.70 42.21 17.67
C VAL A 10 -21.38 41.48 16.37
N CYS A 11 -21.08 42.18 15.27
CA CYS A 11 -20.69 41.57 14.00
C CYS A 11 -19.43 40.71 14.11
N VAL A 12 -18.39 41.19 14.79
CA VAL A 12 -17.14 40.43 14.99
C VAL A 12 -17.40 39.15 15.78
N LYS A 13 -18.24 39.22 16.84
CA LYS A 13 -18.60 38.04 17.63
C LYS A 13 -19.40 37.02 16.81
N PHE A 14 -20.36 37.47 16.01
CA PHE A 14 -21.13 36.59 15.10
C PHE A 14 -20.21 35.91 14.07
N TYR A 15 -19.31 36.67 13.43
CA TYR A 15 -18.34 36.13 12.48
C TYR A 15 -17.43 35.07 13.13
N TYR A 16 -16.88 35.37 14.31
CA TYR A 16 -16.01 34.42 15.03
C TYR A 16 -16.74 33.14 15.41
N THR A 17 -17.99 33.24 15.88
CA THR A 17 -18.80 32.04 16.21
C THR A 17 -19.14 31.19 14.97
N GLY A 18 -19.38 31.83 13.82
CA GLY A 18 -19.60 31.14 12.55
C GLY A 18 -18.33 30.42 12.08
N LEU A 19 -17.18 31.08 12.19
CA LEU A 19 -15.87 30.52 11.83
C LEU A 19 -15.54 29.29 12.68
N VAL A 20 -15.78 29.35 14.00
CA VAL A 20 -15.56 28.21 14.90
C VAL A 20 -16.41 27.01 14.50
N LYS A 21 -17.71 27.21 14.25
CA LYS A 21 -18.61 26.13 13.80
C LYS A 21 -18.20 25.56 12.45
N TYR A 22 -17.77 26.41 11.52
CA TYR A 22 -17.30 25.97 10.20
C TYR A 22 -16.04 25.10 10.31
N ILE A 23 -15.09 25.50 11.15
CA ILE A 23 -13.87 24.72 11.41
C ILE A 23 -14.23 23.38 12.04
N GLU A 24 -15.09 23.36 13.05
CA GLU A 24 -15.55 22.13 13.71
C GLU A 24 -16.16 21.15 12.71
N GLN A 25 -17.10 21.61 11.88
CA GLN A 25 -17.71 20.80 10.83
C GLN A 25 -16.68 20.26 9.83
N THR A 26 -15.72 21.10 9.43
CA THR A 26 -14.66 20.71 8.48
C THR A 26 -13.74 19.65 9.10
N THR A 27 -13.40 19.79 10.39
CA THR A 27 -12.58 18.80 11.10
C THR A 27 -13.29 17.46 11.26
N GLU A 28 -14.58 17.46 11.60
CA GLU A 28 -15.38 16.24 11.71
C GLU A 28 -15.49 15.52 10.36
N LEU A 29 -15.74 16.27 9.28
CA LEU A 29 -15.80 15.71 7.94
C LEU A 29 -14.45 15.13 7.51
N THR A 30 -13.36 15.83 7.81
CA THR A 30 -11.99 15.34 7.52
C THR A 30 -11.69 14.06 8.28
N ALA A 31 -12.11 13.95 9.54
CA ALA A 31 -11.95 12.73 10.33
C ALA A 31 -12.72 11.55 9.72
N LYS A 32 -13.94 11.79 9.22
CA LYS A 32 -14.74 10.77 8.50
C LYS A 32 -14.06 10.33 7.20
N ILE A 33 -13.52 11.26 6.42
CA ILE A 33 -12.77 10.97 5.19
C ILE A 33 -11.57 10.07 5.51
N ASN A 34 -10.76 10.44 6.51
CA ASN A 34 -9.57 9.67 6.87
C ASN A 34 -9.93 8.25 7.37
N LYS A 35 -11.03 8.12 8.12
CA LYS A 35 -11.52 6.81 8.58
C LYS A 35 -11.92 5.92 7.39
N LEU A 36 -12.72 6.46 6.46
CA LEU A 36 -13.16 5.72 5.27
C LEU A 36 -11.98 5.33 4.37
N GLN A 37 -11.00 6.22 4.19
CA GLN A 37 -9.78 5.92 3.45
C GLN A 37 -8.96 4.80 4.13
N ALA A 38 -8.89 4.78 5.46
CA ALA A 38 -8.21 3.72 6.20
C ALA A 38 -8.94 2.36 6.10
N GLU A 39 -10.28 2.36 6.10
CA GLU A 39 -11.10 1.15 5.90
C GLU A 39 -10.94 0.61 4.47
N LEU A 40 -11.00 1.47 3.44
CA LEU A 40 -10.75 1.08 2.06
C LEU A 40 -9.35 0.46 1.88
N LYS A 41 -8.31 1.06 2.45
CA LYS A 41 -6.94 0.55 2.37
C LYS A 41 -6.76 -0.82 3.03
N LYS A 42 -7.55 -1.14 4.07
CA LYS A 42 -7.52 -2.46 4.71
C LYS A 42 -8.19 -3.51 3.83
N LEU A 43 -9.30 -3.15 3.18
CA LEU A 43 -10.04 -4.06 2.31
C LEU A 43 -9.25 -4.41 1.05
N THR A 44 -8.68 -3.41 0.36
CA THR A 44 -7.87 -3.66 -0.85
C THR A 44 -6.57 -4.40 -0.56
N ARG A 45 -6.11 -4.40 0.70
CA ARG A 45 -4.92 -5.18 1.10
C ARG A 45 -5.21 -6.67 1.24
N SER A 46 -6.44 -7.07 1.58
CA SER A 46 -6.75 -8.50 1.71
C SER A 46 -6.84 -9.16 0.34
N ASP A 47 -7.30 -8.43 -0.69
CA ASP A 47 -7.31 -8.92 -2.07
C ASP A 47 -5.87 -9.22 -2.56
N ASP A 48 -4.92 -8.33 -2.29
CA ASP A 48 -3.50 -8.56 -2.65
C ASP A 48 -2.89 -9.75 -1.87
N GLU A 49 -3.25 -9.94 -0.60
CA GLU A 49 -2.75 -11.05 0.23
C GLU A 49 -3.31 -12.40 -0.24
N ASP A 50 -4.59 -12.48 -0.60
CA ASP A 50 -5.20 -13.69 -1.16
C ASP A 50 -4.57 -14.05 -2.52
N GLU A 51 -4.30 -13.08 -3.39
CA GLU A 51 -3.58 -13.29 -4.67
C GLU A 51 -2.15 -13.82 -4.44
N THR A 52 -1.44 -13.37 -3.41
CA THR A 52 -0.10 -13.89 -3.10
C THR A 52 -0.14 -15.33 -2.59
N ILE A 53 -1.18 -15.72 -1.86
CA ILE A 53 -1.37 -17.09 -1.39
C ILE A 53 -1.57 -18.01 -2.59
N ASP A 54 -2.44 -17.64 -3.54
CA ASP A 54 -2.68 -18.40 -4.77
C ASP A 54 -1.39 -18.60 -5.59
N GLN A 55 -0.54 -17.57 -5.68
CA GLN A 55 0.75 -17.64 -6.38
C GLN A 55 1.74 -18.59 -5.70
N ILE A 56 1.77 -18.61 -4.36
CA ILE A 56 2.62 -19.54 -3.60
C ILE A 56 2.12 -20.98 -3.77
N GLU A 57 0.80 -21.21 -3.77
CA GLU A 57 0.22 -22.53 -4.01
C GLU A 57 0.60 -23.04 -5.41
N MET A 58 0.51 -22.19 -6.44
CA MET A 58 0.96 -22.53 -7.80
C MET A 58 2.45 -22.91 -7.87
N LEU A 59 3.32 -22.22 -7.13
CA LEU A 59 4.75 -22.53 -7.00
C LEU A 59 4.98 -23.92 -6.38
N ILE A 60 4.28 -24.22 -5.29
CA ILE A 60 4.39 -25.51 -4.60
C ILE A 60 3.95 -26.63 -5.54
N ASP A 61 2.78 -26.46 -6.17
CA ASP A 61 2.22 -27.39 -7.16
C ASP A 61 3.20 -27.66 -8.31
N PHE A 62 3.87 -26.61 -8.77
CA PHE A 62 4.86 -26.70 -9.84
C PHE A 62 6.05 -27.58 -9.42
N PHE A 63 6.63 -27.33 -8.24
CA PHE A 63 7.78 -28.10 -7.76
C PHE A 63 7.41 -29.54 -7.36
N GLU A 64 6.23 -29.77 -6.79
CA GLU A 64 5.77 -31.12 -6.42
C GLU A 64 5.50 -32.01 -7.64
N LYS A 65 5.06 -31.42 -8.76
CA LYS A 65 4.88 -32.13 -10.04
C LYS A 65 6.21 -32.55 -10.67
N GLN A 66 7.33 -31.97 -10.23
CA GLN A 66 8.65 -32.38 -10.72
C GLN A 66 9.13 -33.61 -9.97
N SER A 67 9.19 -34.74 -10.68
CA SER A 67 9.68 -36.01 -10.14
C SER A 67 11.17 -36.00 -9.80
N ASN A 68 11.91 -35.03 -10.34
CA ASN A 68 13.35 -34.91 -10.19
C ASN A 68 13.70 -33.46 -9.85
N PRO A 69 14.75 -33.21 -9.04
CA PRO A 69 15.26 -31.86 -8.84
C PRO A 69 15.58 -31.19 -10.18
N ILE A 70 15.26 -29.90 -10.31
CA ILE A 70 15.66 -29.09 -11.47
C ILE A 70 17.18 -28.96 -11.43
N THR A 71 17.87 -29.81 -12.20
CA THR A 71 19.33 -29.78 -12.31
C THR A 71 19.81 -29.04 -13.55
N GLU A 72 18.91 -28.82 -14.52
CA GLU A 72 19.18 -28.12 -15.76
C GLU A 72 18.38 -26.83 -15.81
N PHE A 73 18.97 -25.78 -16.39
CA PHE A 73 18.28 -24.51 -16.58
C PHE A 73 17.23 -24.65 -17.68
N ASP A 74 15.98 -24.40 -17.34
CA ASP A 74 14.88 -24.28 -18.28
C ASP A 74 14.40 -22.82 -18.32
N GLU A 75 14.56 -22.19 -19.48
CA GLU A 75 14.21 -20.78 -19.70
C GLU A 75 12.72 -20.53 -19.49
N SER A 76 11.86 -21.43 -19.96
CA SER A 76 10.40 -21.28 -19.82
C SER A 76 9.96 -21.34 -18.36
N THR A 77 10.52 -22.28 -17.59
CA THR A 77 10.29 -22.38 -16.15
C THR A 77 10.80 -21.13 -15.42
N PHE A 78 11.99 -20.66 -15.79
CA PHE A 78 12.59 -19.51 -15.16
C PHE A 78 11.78 -18.22 -15.39
N GLU A 79 11.34 -17.98 -16.63
CA GLU A 79 10.46 -16.86 -16.97
C GLU A 79 9.10 -16.92 -16.25
N GLY A 80 8.59 -18.14 -16.00
CA GLY A 80 7.33 -18.33 -15.27
C GLY A 80 7.43 -18.09 -13.75
N ILE A 81 8.63 -18.16 -13.18
CA ILE A 81 8.85 -18.10 -11.73
C ILE A 81 9.44 -16.75 -11.29
N VAL A 82 10.35 -16.17 -12.08
CA VAL A 82 11.09 -14.96 -11.71
C VAL A 82 10.38 -13.73 -12.26
N GLU A 83 9.89 -12.86 -11.38
CA GLU A 83 9.25 -11.60 -11.77
C GLU A 83 10.28 -10.51 -12.10
N LYS A 84 11.35 -10.44 -11.31
CA LYS A 84 12.37 -9.39 -11.44
C LYS A 84 13.69 -9.81 -10.84
N ILE A 85 14.78 -9.33 -11.43
CA ILE A 85 16.12 -9.44 -10.87
C ILE A 85 16.65 -8.03 -10.60
N VAL A 86 17.15 -7.79 -9.39
CA VAL A 86 17.76 -6.52 -8.97
C VAL A 86 19.25 -6.75 -8.76
N VAL A 87 20.08 -5.94 -9.41
CA VAL A 87 21.52 -5.91 -9.14
C VAL A 87 21.74 -5.05 -7.90
N ILE A 88 22.12 -5.68 -6.78
CA ILE A 88 22.40 -4.97 -5.53
C ILE A 88 23.80 -4.38 -5.58
N ASN A 89 24.78 -5.19 -5.99
CA ASN A 89 26.17 -4.77 -6.20
C ASN A 89 26.88 -5.73 -7.18
N GLN A 90 28.19 -5.53 -7.39
CA GLN A 90 29.00 -6.34 -8.32
C GLN A 90 29.06 -7.83 -7.97
N HIS A 91 28.71 -8.22 -6.74
CA HIS A 91 28.80 -9.60 -6.25
C HIS A 91 27.47 -10.12 -5.71
N GLU A 92 26.36 -9.40 -5.89
CA GLU A 92 25.09 -9.73 -5.25
C GLU A 92 23.89 -9.36 -6.13
N LEU A 93 23.03 -10.34 -6.35
CA LEU A 93 21.75 -10.21 -7.04
C LEU A 93 20.62 -10.55 -6.07
N GLU A 94 19.53 -9.81 -6.16
CA GLU A 94 18.27 -10.12 -5.49
C GLU A 94 17.24 -10.55 -6.54
N PHE A 95 16.79 -11.80 -6.46
CA PHE A 95 15.74 -12.38 -7.29
C PHE A 95 14.40 -12.20 -6.60
N HIS A 96 13.43 -11.64 -7.30
CA HIS A 96 12.03 -11.54 -6.87
C HIS A 96 11.25 -12.60 -7.65
N LEU A 97 10.67 -13.56 -6.94
CA LEU A 97 9.81 -14.58 -7.53
C LEU A 97 8.35 -14.22 -7.30
N ILE A 98 7.47 -14.89 -8.04
CA ILE A 98 6.03 -14.83 -7.81
C ILE A 98 5.68 -15.17 -6.35
N GLY A 99 4.60 -14.58 -5.83
CA GLY A 99 4.24 -14.69 -4.41
C GLY A 99 5.09 -13.81 -3.48
N GLY A 100 5.85 -12.85 -4.03
CA GLY A 100 6.62 -11.87 -3.25
C GLY A 100 7.88 -12.42 -2.57
N LEU A 101 8.34 -13.61 -2.97
CA LEU A 101 9.55 -14.24 -2.43
C LEU A 101 10.81 -13.55 -2.93
N LYS A 102 11.80 -13.39 -2.05
CA LYS A 102 13.08 -12.73 -2.39
C LYS A 102 14.28 -13.59 -2.01
N PHE A 103 15.20 -13.76 -2.95
CA PHE A 103 16.41 -14.54 -2.75
C PHE A 103 17.64 -13.73 -3.12
N ASN A 104 18.61 -13.67 -2.21
CA ASN A 104 19.90 -13.04 -2.45
C ASN A 104 20.93 -14.09 -2.86
N GLU A 105 21.45 -13.96 -4.06
CA GLU A 105 22.49 -14.83 -4.61
C GLU A 105 23.81 -14.07 -4.73
N LYS A 106 24.91 -14.70 -4.31
CA LYS A 106 26.24 -14.11 -4.43
C LYS A 106 26.92 -14.59 -5.71
N ILE A 107 27.30 -13.64 -6.57
CA ILE A 107 28.08 -13.95 -7.77
C ILE A 107 29.54 -14.20 -7.34
N LYS A 108 30.07 -15.36 -7.71
CA LYS A 108 31.48 -15.74 -7.51
C LYS A 108 32.36 -15.36 -8.69
#